data_AF-A0A8H5F0C0-F1
#
_entry.id   AF-A0A8H5F0C0-F1
#
_cell.length_a   1.000
_cell.length_b   1.000
_cell.length_c   1.000
_cell.angle_alpha   90.00
_cell.angle_beta   90.00
_cell.angle_gamma   90.00
#
_symmetry.space_group_name_H-M   'P 1'
#
loop_
_entity.id
_entity.type
_entity.pdbx_description
1 polymer ?
#
loop_
_entity_poly.entity_id
_entity_poly.type
_entity_poly.pdbx_seq_one_letter_code
_entity_poly.pdbx_strand_id
1 'polypeptide(L)'
;MRHDIIDHRDILVLSLFAEGQTFNFMNIYSDSEFTAIKLLADCMDSLPQFQYMGGNFNSHNSLWDPVPCAANVAASHWLLSAAQTIGLELDPVSNPGPTHIPRDASKHPSVIDLVFLPVALTALVTTERVTDAQSDSDHIPLLTIVPVSPAMRTALRRCLPSDPVKVQAFPDDLVAKLRLIAPDDVEAAASAVVSAFSEAWLAHSRDSNVTRHLNPWWNEACAIALQQHRASRNPADWAHFRRTVKSAKHMFFDAQITKIAVKSKRLWDLMNWVQQHKLPPCEAIQYQGQPCHEMSALWDVLHSTYNTASGRACDMTVLDSLPDTPVRGWAPFSLQELNNSFSSSSNRSAPGPEHIGWSHLKSLVKDTHCVRVLLSLANACQRVGHWPATFKESLLVIMPKPRKRSYSIYYSVHVSSPSANYKNQQVPNGGGWLYVSTKLDISGRLEKQQAWNM
;
A
#
# COMPACT_ATOMS: atom_id res chain seq x y z
N MET A 1 -12.19 -12.04 -4.03
CA MET A 1 -13.54 -12.24 -4.60
C MET A 1 -14.05 -13.56 -4.07
N ARG A 2 -15.31 -13.61 -3.63
CA ARG A 2 -15.90 -14.73 -2.87
C ARG A 2 -16.94 -15.50 -3.68
N HIS A 3 -16.47 -16.25 -4.68
CA HIS A 3 -17.32 -17.16 -5.46
C HIS A 3 -17.95 -18.27 -4.59
N ASP A 4 -17.39 -18.52 -3.40
CA ASP A 4 -17.92 -19.45 -2.41
C ASP A 4 -19.20 -18.94 -1.71
N ILE A 5 -19.50 -17.63 -1.75
CA ILE A 5 -20.74 -17.08 -1.20
C ILE A 5 -21.85 -17.10 -2.26
N ILE A 6 -21.54 -16.56 -3.45
CA ILE A 6 -22.45 -16.55 -4.59
C ILE A 6 -21.60 -16.56 -5.87
N ASP A 7 -21.87 -17.53 -6.76
CA ASP A 7 -21.15 -17.66 -8.02
C ASP A 7 -22.09 -17.33 -9.18
N HIS A 8 -22.08 -16.08 -9.60
CA HIS A 8 -22.85 -15.60 -10.74
C HIS A 8 -22.02 -14.61 -11.54
N ARG A 9 -22.12 -14.68 -12.88
CA ARG A 9 -21.33 -13.82 -13.77
C ARG A 9 -21.57 -12.32 -13.52
N ASP A 10 -22.78 -11.97 -13.08
CA ASP A 10 -23.22 -10.59 -12.89
C ASP A 10 -23.29 -10.16 -11.41
N ILE A 11 -22.86 -11.01 -10.47
CA ILE A 11 -22.77 -10.67 -9.05
C ILE A 11 -21.33 -10.85 -8.60
N LEU A 12 -20.78 -9.81 -7.97
CA LEU A 12 -19.44 -9.83 -7.42
C LEU A 12 -19.48 -9.58 -5.91
N VAL A 13 -18.97 -10.54 -5.13
CA VAL A 13 -18.77 -10.37 -3.69
C VAL A 13 -17.29 -10.18 -3.33
N LEU A 14 -17.03 -9.16 -2.53
CA LEU A 14 -15.74 -8.84 -1.95
C LEU A 14 -15.86 -8.88 -0.42
N SER A 15 -15.00 -9.63 0.26
CA SER A 15 -14.83 -9.53 1.71
C SER A 15 -13.54 -8.79 2.05
N LEU A 16 -13.64 -7.80 2.93
CA LEU A 16 -12.51 -7.18 3.61
C LEU A 16 -12.46 -7.72 5.04
N PHE A 17 -11.29 -8.01 5.57
CA PHE A 17 -11.15 -8.42 6.98
C PHE A 17 -10.48 -7.28 7.77
N ALA A 18 -11.02 -6.83 8.88
CA ALA A 18 -10.33 -5.85 9.72
C ALA A 18 -10.66 -6.13 11.18
N GLU A 19 -9.64 -6.12 12.06
CA GLU A 19 -9.81 -6.33 13.50
C GLU A 19 -10.57 -7.62 13.86
N GLY A 20 -10.35 -8.70 13.10
CA GLY A 20 -11.05 -9.97 13.31
C GLY A 20 -12.51 -9.99 12.84
N GLN A 21 -13.01 -8.88 12.28
CA GLN A 21 -14.32 -8.80 11.64
C GLN A 21 -14.19 -8.96 10.12
N THR A 22 -15.25 -9.47 9.49
CA THR A 22 -15.36 -9.59 8.03
C THR A 22 -16.44 -8.64 7.53
N PHE A 23 -16.07 -7.78 6.58
CA PHE A 23 -16.94 -6.82 5.93
C PHE A 23 -17.19 -7.27 4.49
N ASN A 24 -18.43 -7.61 4.14
CA ASN A 24 -18.83 -8.07 2.82
C ASN A 24 -19.46 -6.93 2.01
N PHE A 25 -19.02 -6.80 0.76
CA PHE A 25 -19.49 -5.84 -0.23
C PHE A 25 -19.97 -6.61 -1.44
N MET A 26 -21.14 -6.24 -1.97
CA MET A 26 -21.73 -6.84 -3.14
C MET A 26 -21.87 -5.79 -4.26
N ASN A 27 -21.40 -6.14 -5.46
CA ASN A 27 -21.68 -5.39 -6.66
C ASN A 27 -22.57 -6.22 -7.58
N ILE A 28 -23.67 -5.64 -8.07
CA ILE A 28 -24.62 -6.33 -8.94
C ILE A 28 -24.74 -5.60 -10.27
N TYR A 29 -24.72 -6.38 -11.34
CA TYR A 29 -25.28 -6.00 -12.63
C TYR A 29 -26.49 -6.89 -12.88
N SER A 30 -27.64 -6.33 -13.20
CA SER A 30 -28.82 -7.14 -13.55
C SER A 30 -29.04 -7.06 -15.05
N ASP A 31 -29.10 -8.20 -15.72
CA ASP A 31 -29.44 -8.24 -17.14
C ASP A 31 -30.94 -7.95 -17.39
N SER A 32 -31.34 -7.94 -18.67
CA SER A 32 -32.73 -7.68 -19.08
C SER A 32 -33.73 -8.74 -18.58
N GLU A 33 -33.24 -9.92 -18.20
CA GLU A 33 -34.04 -11.03 -17.68
C GLU A 33 -34.08 -11.07 -16.15
N PHE A 34 -33.41 -10.12 -15.50
CA PHE A 34 -33.27 -10.01 -14.05
C PHE A 34 -32.67 -11.24 -13.39
N THR A 35 -31.76 -11.93 -14.07
CA THR A 35 -31.17 -13.20 -13.59
C THR A 35 -30.46 -13.03 -12.25
N ALA A 36 -29.68 -11.96 -12.09
CA ALA A 36 -28.99 -11.65 -10.85
C ALA A 36 -29.96 -11.38 -9.68
N ILE A 37 -31.03 -10.62 -9.92
CA ILE A 37 -32.04 -10.31 -8.89
C ILE A 37 -32.82 -11.57 -8.50
N LYS A 38 -33.20 -12.41 -9.47
CA LYS A 38 -33.87 -13.69 -9.22
C LYS A 38 -33.01 -14.60 -8.35
N LEU A 39 -31.74 -14.77 -8.72
CA LEU A 39 -30.80 -15.57 -7.94
C LEU A 39 -30.62 -15.01 -6.52
N LEU A 40 -30.47 -13.69 -6.39
CA LEU A 40 -30.37 -13.04 -5.09
C LEU A 40 -31.60 -13.34 -4.23
N ALA A 41 -32.79 -13.33 -4.82
CA ALA A 41 -34.02 -13.66 -4.13
C ALA A 41 -34.10 -15.16 -3.74
N ASP A 42 -33.66 -16.06 -4.62
CA ASP A 42 -33.69 -17.50 -4.35
C ASP A 42 -32.73 -17.93 -3.23
N CYS A 43 -31.62 -17.21 -3.03
CA CYS A 43 -30.60 -17.55 -2.03
C CYS A 43 -30.52 -16.61 -0.83
N MET A 44 -31.43 -15.63 -0.70
CA MET A 44 -31.34 -14.56 0.30
C MET A 44 -31.15 -15.06 1.75
N ASP A 45 -31.79 -16.16 2.12
CA ASP A 45 -31.74 -16.73 3.47
C ASP A 45 -30.39 -17.39 3.82
N SER A 46 -29.60 -17.73 2.81
CA SER A 46 -28.30 -18.39 2.95
C SER A 46 -27.12 -17.43 2.91
N LEU A 47 -27.37 -16.16 2.56
CA LEU A 47 -26.34 -15.16 2.37
C LEU A 47 -25.87 -14.59 3.71
N PRO A 48 -24.56 -14.26 3.84
CA PRO A 48 -24.05 -13.57 5.01
C PRO A 48 -24.53 -12.13 5.04
N GLN A 49 -24.33 -11.43 6.16
CA GLN A 49 -24.56 -10.00 6.22
C GLN A 49 -23.59 -9.23 5.32
N PHE A 50 -24.11 -8.17 4.70
CA PHE A 50 -23.36 -7.24 3.86
C PHE A 50 -23.34 -5.85 4.49
N GLN A 51 -22.29 -5.07 4.22
CA GLN A 51 -22.19 -3.65 4.61
C GLN A 51 -22.46 -2.71 3.43
N TYR A 52 -22.55 -3.26 2.23
CA TYR A 52 -22.80 -2.53 1.01
C TYR A 52 -23.31 -3.49 -0.06
N MET A 53 -24.35 -3.08 -0.76
CA MET A 53 -24.76 -3.68 -2.03
C MET A 53 -25.06 -2.54 -3.01
N GLY A 54 -24.43 -2.54 -4.18
CA GLY A 54 -24.70 -1.50 -5.17
C GLY A 54 -24.41 -1.93 -6.59
N GLY A 55 -24.80 -1.10 -7.55
CA GLY A 55 -24.55 -1.34 -8.97
C GLY A 55 -25.75 -1.01 -9.83
N ASN A 56 -25.76 -1.54 -11.06
CA ASN A 56 -26.82 -1.31 -12.03
C ASN A 56 -27.83 -2.46 -11.99
N PHE A 57 -29.02 -2.19 -11.47
CA PHE A 57 -30.08 -3.18 -11.30
C PHE A 57 -31.03 -3.26 -12.49
N ASN A 58 -30.93 -2.36 -13.47
CA ASN A 58 -31.87 -2.24 -14.60
C ASN A 58 -33.36 -2.30 -14.19
N SER A 59 -33.67 -2.01 -12.92
CA SER A 59 -34.97 -2.22 -12.28
C SER A 59 -35.61 -0.88 -11.96
N HIS A 60 -36.89 -0.77 -12.31
CA HIS A 60 -37.66 0.46 -12.16
C HIS A 60 -38.71 0.27 -11.06
N ASN A 61 -38.82 1.25 -10.16
CA ASN A 61 -39.82 1.28 -9.11
C ASN A 61 -40.12 2.73 -8.72
N SER A 62 -41.36 3.03 -8.36
CA SER A 62 -41.76 4.37 -7.90
C SER A 62 -41.01 4.89 -6.68
N LEU A 63 -40.35 4.02 -5.90
CA LEU A 63 -39.54 4.40 -4.74
C LEU A 63 -38.26 5.16 -5.12
N TRP A 64 -37.68 4.89 -6.29
CA TRP A 64 -36.42 5.52 -6.72
C TRP A 64 -36.47 6.12 -8.13
N ASP A 65 -37.33 5.61 -9.00
CA ASP A 65 -37.47 6.08 -10.38
C ASP A 65 -38.78 6.89 -10.53
N PRO A 66 -38.70 8.19 -10.88
CA PRO A 66 -39.88 9.06 -10.97
C PRO A 66 -40.87 8.68 -12.08
N VAL A 67 -40.40 8.01 -13.13
CA VAL A 67 -41.23 7.58 -14.28
C VAL A 67 -40.99 6.08 -14.51
N PRO A 68 -41.50 5.21 -13.60
CA PRO A 68 -41.17 3.80 -13.63
C PRO A 68 -41.80 3.11 -14.84
N CYS A 69 -41.03 2.25 -15.51
CA CYS A 69 -41.57 1.37 -16.54
C CYS A 69 -42.41 0.25 -15.90
N ALA A 70 -43.67 0.11 -16.30
CA ALA A 70 -44.61 -0.87 -15.75
C ALA A 70 -44.19 -2.34 -15.94
N ALA A 71 -43.18 -2.62 -16.78
CA ALA A 71 -42.78 -3.97 -17.15
C ALA A 71 -42.13 -4.79 -16.01
N ASN A 72 -41.59 -4.15 -14.96
CA ASN A 72 -40.60 -4.80 -14.08
C ASN A 72 -40.93 -4.79 -12.58
N VAL A 73 -42.22 -4.63 -12.23
CA VAL A 73 -42.68 -4.50 -10.84
C VAL A 73 -42.21 -5.69 -9.97
N ALA A 74 -42.32 -6.93 -10.47
CA ALA A 74 -41.90 -8.12 -9.71
C ALA A 74 -40.41 -8.14 -9.35
N ALA A 75 -39.52 -7.79 -10.29
CA ALA A 75 -38.08 -7.75 -10.03
C ALA A 75 -37.72 -6.72 -8.95
N SER A 76 -38.37 -5.56 -8.96
CA SER A 76 -38.16 -4.54 -7.93
C SER A 76 -38.59 -5.01 -6.53
N HIS A 77 -39.68 -5.78 -6.44
CA HIS A 77 -40.13 -6.36 -5.16
C HIS A 77 -39.18 -7.46 -4.68
N TRP A 78 -38.70 -8.33 -5.57
CA TRP A 78 -37.71 -9.34 -5.23
C TRP A 78 -36.41 -8.72 -4.71
N LEU A 79 -35.94 -7.64 -5.37
CA LEU A 79 -34.75 -6.91 -4.93
C LEU A 79 -34.94 -6.31 -3.53
N LEU A 80 -36.06 -5.62 -3.28
CA LEU A 80 -36.34 -5.02 -1.97
C LEU A 80 -36.46 -6.08 -0.87
N SER A 81 -37.15 -7.18 -1.15
CA SER A 81 -37.29 -8.28 -0.21
C SER A 81 -35.93 -8.90 0.12
N ALA A 82 -35.11 -9.17 -0.90
CA ALA A 82 -33.79 -9.75 -0.70
C ALA A 82 -32.87 -8.82 0.09
N ALA A 83 -32.85 -7.52 -0.25
CA ALA A 83 -32.09 -6.50 0.47
C ALA A 83 -32.47 -6.46 1.96
N GLN A 84 -33.78 -6.45 2.26
CA GLN A 84 -34.27 -6.43 3.62
C GLN A 84 -33.87 -7.70 4.39
N THR A 85 -33.98 -8.88 3.78
CA THR A 85 -33.60 -10.15 4.41
C THR A 85 -32.11 -10.21 4.76
N ILE A 86 -31.24 -9.67 3.90
CA ILE A 86 -29.79 -9.59 4.17
C ILE A 86 -29.38 -8.39 5.06
N GLY A 87 -30.36 -7.63 5.56
CA GLY A 87 -30.15 -6.53 6.52
C GLY A 87 -29.74 -5.20 5.89
N LEU A 88 -30.10 -4.96 4.63
CA LEU A 88 -29.81 -3.73 3.90
C LEU A 88 -31.09 -2.95 3.56
N GLU A 89 -30.98 -1.63 3.52
CA GLU A 89 -32.01 -0.71 3.06
C GLU A 89 -31.49 0.15 1.92
N LEU A 90 -32.39 0.61 1.06
CA LEU A 90 -32.05 1.51 -0.04
C LEU A 90 -31.59 2.85 0.52
N ASP A 91 -30.38 3.27 0.13
CA ASP A 91 -29.81 4.54 0.56
C ASP A 91 -30.29 5.68 -0.36
N PRO A 92 -30.93 6.73 0.18
CA PRO A 92 -31.36 7.87 -0.62
C PRO A 92 -30.16 8.70 -1.07
N VAL A 93 -30.08 8.98 -2.37
CA VAL A 93 -29.04 9.84 -2.93
C VAL A 93 -29.25 11.29 -2.48
N SER A 94 -28.21 11.93 -1.95
CA SER A 94 -28.24 13.30 -1.40
C SER A 94 -28.58 14.39 -2.42
N ASN A 95 -28.21 14.18 -3.67
CA ASN A 95 -28.51 15.05 -4.81
C ASN A 95 -29.38 14.29 -5.85
N PRO A 96 -30.71 14.14 -5.62
CA PRO A 96 -31.58 13.29 -6.42
C PRO A 96 -31.59 13.65 -7.91
N GLY A 97 -31.79 12.63 -8.76
CA GLY A 97 -31.96 12.75 -10.19
C GLY A 97 -31.56 11.47 -10.92
N PRO A 98 -31.64 11.43 -12.27
CA PRO A 98 -31.37 10.22 -13.02
C PRO A 98 -29.92 9.75 -12.80
N THR A 99 -29.76 8.43 -12.71
CA THR A 99 -28.44 7.77 -12.71
C THR A 99 -28.07 7.27 -14.09
N HIS A 100 -29.06 7.06 -14.96
CA HIS A 100 -28.88 6.70 -16.35
C HIS A 100 -29.52 7.76 -17.25
N ILE A 101 -28.73 8.30 -18.17
CA ILE A 101 -29.09 9.31 -19.17
C ILE A 101 -28.90 8.67 -20.55
N PRO A 102 -29.97 8.16 -21.17
CA PRO A 102 -29.88 7.60 -22.50
C PRO A 102 -29.32 8.60 -23.51
N ARG A 103 -28.48 8.13 -24.43
CA ARG A 103 -28.00 8.95 -25.56
C ARG A 103 -29.09 9.20 -26.60
N ASP A 104 -30.08 8.32 -26.64
CA ASP A 104 -31.23 8.42 -27.52
C ASP A 104 -32.29 9.34 -26.88
N ALA A 105 -32.57 10.46 -27.54
CA ALA A 105 -33.52 11.47 -27.08
C ALA A 105 -34.96 10.95 -26.98
N SER A 106 -35.29 9.80 -27.58
CA SER A 106 -36.60 9.16 -27.46
C SER A 106 -36.78 8.38 -26.15
N LYS A 107 -35.70 8.11 -25.41
CA LYS A 107 -35.73 7.37 -24.14
C LYS A 107 -35.68 8.33 -22.96
N HIS A 108 -36.45 8.04 -21.93
CA HIS A 108 -36.45 8.85 -20.71
C HIS A 108 -35.25 8.51 -19.80
N PRO A 109 -34.63 9.52 -19.17
CA PRO A 109 -33.67 9.30 -18.08
C PRO A 109 -34.31 8.50 -16.94
N SER A 110 -33.52 7.63 -16.31
CA SER A 110 -34.02 6.70 -15.30
C SER A 110 -33.08 6.59 -14.10
N VAL A 111 -33.61 6.14 -12.97
CA VAL A 111 -32.83 5.76 -11.78
C VAL A 111 -32.79 4.25 -11.72
N ILE A 112 -31.65 3.65 -12.09
CA ILE A 112 -31.47 2.19 -12.15
C ILE A 112 -30.17 1.73 -11.49
N ASP A 113 -29.28 2.68 -11.17
CA ASP A 113 -28.09 2.44 -10.36
C ASP A 113 -28.45 2.75 -8.91
N LEU A 114 -28.35 1.76 -8.03
CA LEU A 114 -28.83 1.85 -6.66
C LEU A 114 -27.71 1.47 -5.68
N VAL A 115 -27.83 1.98 -4.46
CA VAL A 115 -26.96 1.63 -3.33
C VAL A 115 -27.84 1.25 -2.16
N PHE A 116 -27.51 0.13 -1.53
CA PHE A 116 -28.15 -0.40 -0.35
C PHE A 116 -27.11 -0.53 0.77
N LEU A 117 -27.47 -0.05 1.96
CA LEU A 117 -26.62 0.01 3.14
C LEU A 117 -27.35 -0.54 4.37
N PRO A 118 -26.65 -1.04 5.39
CA PRO A 118 -27.27 -1.35 6.67
C PRO A 118 -27.93 -0.11 7.27
N VAL A 119 -29.05 -0.28 7.96
CA VAL A 119 -29.79 0.80 8.64
C VAL A 119 -28.90 1.62 9.59
N ALA A 120 -27.92 0.98 10.23
CA ALA A 120 -26.98 1.66 11.11
C ALA A 120 -26.03 2.62 10.37
N LEU A 121 -25.83 2.42 9.06
CA LEU A 121 -24.92 3.23 8.23
C LEU A 121 -25.65 4.30 7.40
N THR A 122 -26.94 4.12 7.09
CA THR A 122 -27.72 5.11 6.31
C THR A 122 -27.80 6.48 7.00
N ALA A 123 -27.68 6.54 8.33
CA ALA A 123 -27.63 7.81 9.08
C ALA A 123 -26.22 8.46 9.13
N LEU A 124 -25.16 7.72 8.80
CA LEU A 124 -23.76 8.13 8.95
C LEU A 124 -23.04 8.35 7.62
N VAL A 125 -23.58 7.77 6.55
CA VAL A 125 -22.98 7.76 5.21
C VAL A 125 -23.87 8.56 4.27
N THR A 126 -23.24 9.27 3.34
CA THR A 126 -23.96 9.94 2.25
C THR A 126 -23.56 9.31 0.93
N THR A 127 -24.56 8.95 0.13
CA THR A 127 -24.37 8.61 -1.28
C THR A 127 -24.70 9.82 -2.15
N GLU A 128 -23.81 10.17 -3.08
CA GLU A 128 -24.02 11.28 -4.03
C GLU A 128 -23.77 10.85 -5.49
N ARG A 129 -24.51 11.45 -6.41
CA ARG A 129 -24.23 11.40 -7.86
C ARG A 129 -23.04 12.30 -8.18
N VAL A 130 -22.00 11.73 -8.76
CA VAL A 130 -20.80 12.46 -9.19
C VAL A 130 -20.92 12.78 -10.68
N THR A 131 -21.68 13.82 -11.01
CA THR A 131 -21.95 14.26 -12.39
C THR A 131 -20.67 14.59 -13.17
N ASP A 132 -19.63 15.05 -12.48
CA ASP A 132 -18.35 15.41 -13.09
C ASP A 132 -17.48 14.20 -13.44
N ALA A 133 -17.83 13.02 -12.91
CA ALA A 133 -17.17 11.74 -13.19
C ALA A 133 -17.86 10.93 -14.29
N GLN A 134 -19.02 11.37 -14.78
CA GLN A 134 -19.84 10.69 -15.80
C GLN A 134 -19.07 10.41 -17.12
N SER A 135 -18.09 11.25 -17.48
CA SER A 135 -17.28 11.10 -18.70
C SER A 135 -18.16 10.80 -19.93
N ASP A 136 -17.84 9.77 -20.72
CA ASP A 136 -18.59 9.32 -21.91
C ASP A 136 -19.71 8.32 -21.59
N SER A 137 -19.87 7.90 -20.34
CA SER A 137 -20.90 6.92 -19.98
C SER A 137 -22.28 7.58 -19.99
N ASP A 138 -23.28 6.81 -20.43
CA ASP A 138 -24.69 7.09 -20.20
C ASP A 138 -25.09 6.92 -18.72
N HIS A 139 -24.23 6.34 -17.87
CA HIS A 139 -24.44 6.25 -16.43
C HIS A 139 -23.64 7.31 -15.65
N ILE A 140 -24.28 7.91 -14.64
CA ILE A 140 -23.67 8.81 -13.66
C ILE A 140 -23.19 7.97 -12.47
N PRO A 141 -21.89 7.97 -12.16
CA PRO A 141 -21.36 7.25 -11.00
C PRO A 141 -21.97 7.74 -9.69
N LEU A 142 -22.22 6.79 -8.79
CA LEU A 142 -22.55 7.04 -7.39
C LEU A 142 -21.29 6.91 -6.53
N LEU A 143 -21.07 7.86 -5.63
CA LEU A 143 -20.01 7.84 -4.64
C LEU A 143 -20.63 7.65 -3.25
N THR A 144 -20.18 6.59 -2.57
CA THR A 144 -20.57 6.26 -1.19
C THR A 144 -19.30 6.00 -0.40
N ILE A 145 -19.15 6.63 0.77
CA ILE A 145 -18.00 6.43 1.66
C ILE A 145 -18.42 5.56 2.83
N VAL A 146 -18.16 4.25 2.75
CA VAL A 146 -18.50 3.29 3.79
C VAL A 146 -17.35 3.18 4.80
N PRO A 147 -17.55 3.49 6.10
CA PRO A 147 -16.51 3.32 7.10
C PRO A 147 -16.31 1.83 7.41
N VAL A 148 -15.07 1.35 7.28
CA VAL A 148 -14.69 -0.05 7.54
C VAL A 148 -13.76 -0.06 8.75
N SER A 149 -14.35 -0.08 9.95
CA SER A 149 -13.67 0.08 11.25
C SER A 149 -12.96 1.43 11.46
N PRO A 150 -12.79 1.92 12.71
CA PRO A 150 -11.78 2.93 13.04
C PRO A 150 -10.32 2.47 12.87
N ALA A 151 -10.09 1.25 12.34
CA ALA A 151 -8.78 0.62 12.13
C ALA A 151 -7.73 1.64 11.69
N MET A 152 -6.91 1.98 12.69
CA MET A 152 -5.68 2.75 12.67
C MET A 152 -5.34 3.17 11.25
N ARG A 153 -5.68 4.42 10.87
CA ARG A 153 -5.12 5.05 9.67
C ARG A 153 -3.64 4.67 9.70
N THR A 154 -3.22 3.72 8.87
CA THR A 154 -1.80 3.54 8.61
C THR A 154 -1.50 4.86 7.96
N ALA A 155 -0.93 5.79 8.74
CA ALA A 155 -0.82 7.19 8.38
C ALA A 155 -0.39 7.20 6.93
N LEU A 156 -1.23 7.78 6.06
CA LEU A 156 -0.97 7.79 4.63
C LEU A 156 0.47 8.25 4.49
N ARG A 157 1.31 7.41 3.86
CA ARG A 157 2.76 7.62 3.82
C ARG A 157 3.02 9.10 3.62
N ARG A 158 3.60 9.80 4.58
CA ARG A 158 3.82 11.24 4.41
C ARG A 158 5.06 11.45 3.56
N CYS A 159 5.02 12.40 2.63
CA CYS A 159 6.20 12.78 1.88
C CYS A 159 6.27 14.30 1.72
N LEU A 160 7.50 14.80 1.59
CA LEU A 160 7.70 16.18 1.18
C LEU A 160 7.13 16.40 -0.23
N PRO A 161 6.67 17.62 -0.53
CA PRO A 161 6.38 18.06 -1.88
C PRO A 161 7.50 17.78 -2.89
N SER A 162 7.19 17.54 -4.16
CA SER A 162 8.20 17.48 -5.23
C SER A 162 8.81 18.84 -5.59
N ASP A 163 8.25 19.94 -5.07
CA ASP A 163 8.68 21.32 -5.32
C ASP A 163 9.98 21.59 -4.54
N PRO A 164 11.11 21.90 -5.22
CA PRO A 164 12.40 22.13 -4.57
C PRO A 164 12.38 23.20 -3.47
N VAL A 165 11.57 24.26 -3.62
CA VAL A 165 11.46 25.34 -2.62
C VAL A 165 10.79 24.80 -1.35
N LYS A 166 9.73 24.01 -1.51
CA LYS A 166 9.01 23.41 -0.39
C LYS A 166 9.78 22.26 0.27
N VAL A 167 10.64 21.57 -0.48
CA VAL A 167 11.58 20.58 0.08
C VAL A 167 12.60 21.25 0.99
N GLN A 168 13.08 22.45 0.62
CA GLN A 168 14.07 23.19 1.40
C GLN A 168 13.47 23.86 2.65
N ALA A 169 12.16 24.13 2.68
CA ALA A 169 11.49 24.67 3.86
C ALA A 169 11.54 23.74 5.09
N PHE A 170 11.55 22.41 4.87
CA PHE A 170 11.66 21.42 5.95
C PHE A 170 13.00 21.51 6.73
N PRO A 171 14.17 21.42 6.08
CA PRO A 171 15.44 21.53 6.80
C PRO A 171 15.62 22.91 7.45
N ASP A 172 15.14 23.98 6.83
CA ASP A 172 15.28 25.33 7.38
C ASP A 172 14.46 25.51 8.68
N ASP A 173 13.22 25.02 8.71
CA ASP A 173 12.37 25.02 9.92
C ASP A 173 12.93 24.12 11.02
N LEU A 174 13.47 22.95 10.65
CA LEU A 174 14.09 22.05 11.62
C LEU A 174 15.34 22.67 12.25
N VAL A 175 16.21 23.32 11.47
CA VAL A 175 17.38 24.05 11.99
C VAL A 175 16.96 25.12 12.99
N ALA A 176 15.87 25.85 12.70
CA ALA A 176 15.34 26.89 13.60
C ALA A 176 14.78 26.32 14.92
N LYS A 177 14.21 25.11 14.90
CA LYS A 177 13.65 24.43 16.08
C LYS A 177 14.71 23.72 16.92
N LEU A 178 15.79 23.24 16.32
CA LEU A 178 16.86 22.55 17.03
C LEU A 178 17.65 23.52 17.92
N ARG A 179 17.82 23.14 19.18
CA ARG A 179 18.62 23.90 20.15
C ARG A 179 19.83 23.08 20.56
N LEU A 180 20.96 23.75 20.71
CA LEU A 180 22.16 23.14 21.28
C LEU A 180 21.94 23.03 22.79
N ILE A 181 21.58 21.82 23.24
CA ILE A 181 21.40 21.51 24.65
C ILE A 181 22.69 20.85 25.14
N ALA A 182 23.24 21.32 26.27
CA ALA A 182 24.20 20.58 27.05
C ALA A 182 23.38 19.63 27.95
N PRO A 183 23.26 18.33 27.63
CA PRO A 183 22.27 17.49 28.29
C PRO A 183 22.83 17.02 29.62
N ASP A 184 22.37 17.63 30.71
CA ASP A 184 22.41 16.99 32.03
C ASP A 184 21.37 15.86 32.10
N ASP A 185 20.27 16.01 31.34
CA ASP A 185 19.25 14.99 31.08
C ASP A 185 19.22 14.63 29.58
N VAL A 186 19.72 13.44 29.27
CA VAL A 186 19.83 12.91 27.90
C VAL A 186 18.46 12.51 27.33
N GLU A 187 17.51 12.08 28.18
CA GLU A 187 16.16 11.70 27.74
C GLU A 187 15.38 12.94 27.29
N ALA A 188 15.36 13.98 28.12
CA ALA A 188 14.69 15.23 27.77
C ALA A 188 15.26 15.87 26.50
N ALA A 189 16.58 15.85 26.35
CA ALA A 189 17.24 16.36 25.14
C ALA A 189 16.89 15.54 23.89
N ALA A 190 16.84 14.21 23.99
CA ALA A 190 16.45 13.36 22.88
C ALA A 190 14.98 13.53 22.50
N SER A 191 14.07 13.61 23.47
CA SER A 191 12.65 13.89 23.22
C SER A 191 12.43 15.27 22.59
N ALA A 192 13.21 16.29 22.97
CA ALA A 192 13.16 17.61 22.33
C ALA A 192 13.61 17.55 20.86
N VAL A 193 14.68 16.81 20.55
CA VAL A 193 15.13 16.61 19.16
C VAL A 193 14.06 15.87 18.36
N VAL A 194 13.54 14.74 18.87
CA VAL A 194 12.49 13.98 18.19
C VAL A 194 11.24 14.84 17.95
N SER A 195 10.81 15.61 18.95
CA SER A 195 9.65 16.51 18.82
C SER A 195 9.89 17.59 17.76
N ALA A 196 11.08 18.19 17.71
CA ALA A 196 11.42 19.16 16.67
C ALA A 196 11.37 18.55 15.26
N PHE A 197 11.88 17.32 15.10
CA PHE A 197 11.79 16.57 13.84
C PHE A 197 10.35 16.27 13.45
N SER A 198 9.53 15.76 14.37
CA SER A 198 8.13 15.42 14.10
C SER A 198 7.28 16.67 13.81
N GLU A 199 7.46 17.76 14.54
CA GLU A 199 6.77 19.03 14.28
C GLU A 199 7.11 19.60 12.89
N ALA A 200 8.41 19.71 12.56
CA ALA A 200 8.85 20.18 11.26
C ALA A 200 8.36 19.26 10.14
N TRP A 201 8.41 17.94 10.36
CA TRP A 201 7.93 16.98 9.39
C TRP A 201 6.43 17.11 9.17
N LEU A 202 5.60 17.22 10.21
CA LEU A 202 4.16 17.38 10.09
C LEU A 202 3.78 18.69 9.39
N ALA A 203 4.51 19.78 9.64
CA ALA A 203 4.27 21.09 9.02
C ALA A 203 4.54 21.10 7.50
N HIS A 204 5.57 20.37 7.04
CA HIS A 204 6.05 20.46 5.65
C HIS A 204 5.72 19.23 4.79
N SER A 205 5.42 18.09 5.40
CA SER A 205 5.01 16.88 4.70
C SER A 205 3.51 16.88 4.42
N ARG A 206 3.11 16.07 3.44
CA ARG A 206 1.71 15.86 3.08
C ARG A 206 1.44 14.38 2.94
N ASP A 207 0.21 13.99 3.26
CA ASP A 207 -0.25 12.63 3.06
C ASP A 207 -0.08 12.29 1.58
N SER A 208 0.81 11.33 1.30
CA SER A 208 0.99 10.87 -0.05
C SER A 208 -0.16 9.93 -0.36
N ASN A 209 -1.10 10.41 -1.17
CA ASN A 209 -2.04 9.56 -1.89
C ASN A 209 -1.25 8.81 -2.99
N VAL A 210 -0.27 8.01 -2.58
CA VAL A 210 0.38 7.03 -3.45
C VAL A 210 -0.61 5.89 -3.60
N THR A 211 -1.62 6.14 -4.41
CA THR A 211 -2.32 5.02 -5.04
C THR A 211 -1.30 4.35 -5.94
N ARG A 212 -1.36 3.01 -6.04
CA ARG A 212 -0.61 2.19 -7.00
C ARG A 212 -0.78 2.68 -8.46
N HIS A 213 -1.71 3.61 -8.68
CA HIS A 213 -2.17 4.14 -9.95
C HIS A 213 -1.73 5.59 -10.21
N LEU A 214 -0.77 6.14 -9.45
CA LEU A 214 -0.14 7.40 -9.85
C LEU A 214 0.50 7.19 -11.21
N ASN A 215 -0.17 7.66 -12.25
CA ASN A 215 0.24 7.56 -13.63
C ASN A 215 1.39 8.54 -13.84
N PRO A 216 2.67 8.09 -13.89
CA PRO A 216 3.81 9.01 -13.92
C PRO A 216 3.91 9.77 -15.25
N TRP A 217 3.16 9.34 -16.26
CA TRP A 217 2.98 10.01 -17.54
C TRP A 217 1.90 11.11 -17.50
N TRP A 218 1.11 11.22 -16.43
CA TRP A 218 0.08 12.25 -16.30
C TRP A 218 0.70 13.62 -16.05
N ASN A 219 0.28 14.62 -16.81
CA ASN A 219 0.81 15.98 -16.75
C ASN A 219 -0.32 17.04 -16.77
N GLU A 220 0.05 18.30 -16.58
CA GLU A 220 -0.89 19.43 -16.53
C GLU A 220 -1.77 19.54 -17.78
N ALA A 221 -1.21 19.26 -18.96
CA ALA A 221 -1.97 19.29 -20.21
C ALA A 221 -3.10 18.24 -20.23
N CYS A 222 -2.88 17.05 -19.66
CA CYS A 222 -3.93 16.04 -19.51
C CYS A 222 -5.02 16.51 -18.54
N ALA A 223 -4.64 17.19 -17.45
CA ALA A 223 -5.59 17.71 -16.48
C ALA A 223 -6.48 18.81 -17.08
N ILE A 224 -5.89 19.77 -17.79
CA ILE A 224 -6.61 20.86 -18.47
C ILE A 224 -7.55 20.30 -19.54
N ALA A 225 -7.09 19.38 -20.38
CA ALA A 225 -7.92 18.79 -21.43
C ALA A 225 -9.10 17.98 -20.85
N LEU A 226 -8.90 17.29 -19.72
CA LEU A 226 -10.00 16.60 -19.02
C LEU A 226 -11.00 17.60 -18.43
N GLN A 227 -10.53 18.70 -17.85
CA GLN A 227 -11.39 19.74 -17.30
C GLN A 227 -12.24 20.41 -18.38
N GLN A 228 -11.66 20.68 -19.56
CA GLN A 228 -12.38 21.22 -20.72
C GLN A 228 -13.48 20.27 -21.19
N HIS A 229 -13.17 18.98 -21.35
CA HIS A 229 -14.18 17.97 -21.68
C HIS A 229 -15.29 17.87 -20.64
N ARG A 230 -14.95 17.91 -19.34
CA ARG A 230 -15.95 17.89 -18.26
C ARG A 230 -16.89 19.08 -18.34
N ALA A 231 -16.38 20.26 -18.67
CA ALA A 231 -17.17 21.48 -18.77
C ALA A 231 -18.08 21.49 -20.01
N SER A 232 -17.58 21.03 -21.17
CA SER A 232 -18.33 21.10 -22.43
C SER A 232 -19.18 19.87 -22.74
N ARG A 233 -18.80 18.70 -22.21
CA ARG A 233 -19.35 17.37 -22.53
C ARG A 233 -19.42 17.07 -24.04
N ASN A 234 -18.60 17.75 -24.85
CA ASN A 234 -18.60 17.61 -26.30
C ASN A 234 -17.71 16.42 -26.75
N PRO A 235 -18.18 15.58 -27.69
CA PRO A 235 -17.35 14.53 -28.32
C PRO A 235 -16.00 15.02 -28.88
N ALA A 236 -15.93 16.25 -29.39
CA ALA A 236 -14.69 16.82 -29.93
C ALA A 236 -13.62 17.05 -28.85
N ASP A 237 -14.03 17.51 -27.67
CA ASP A 237 -13.13 17.77 -26.54
C ASP A 237 -12.67 16.47 -25.89
N TRP A 238 -13.51 15.43 -25.91
CA TRP A 238 -13.08 14.10 -25.53
C TRP A 238 -12.01 13.53 -26.48
N ALA A 239 -12.19 13.70 -27.79
CA ALA A 239 -11.19 13.30 -28.76
C ALA A 239 -9.87 14.08 -28.57
N HIS A 240 -9.95 15.36 -28.21
CA HIS A 240 -8.79 16.16 -27.83
C HIS A 240 -8.10 15.59 -26.58
N PHE A 241 -8.83 15.35 -25.49
CA PHE A 241 -8.31 14.73 -24.28
C PHE A 241 -7.62 13.39 -24.55
N ARG A 242 -8.24 12.49 -25.31
CA ARG A 242 -7.64 11.19 -25.68
C ARG A 242 -6.30 11.36 -26.43
N ARG A 243 -6.22 12.33 -27.36
CA ARG A 243 -4.97 12.64 -28.08
C ARG A 243 -3.89 13.16 -27.15
N THR A 244 -4.25 14.07 -26.24
CA THR A 244 -3.32 14.66 -25.25
C THR A 244 -2.78 13.58 -24.30
N VAL A 245 -3.64 12.70 -23.80
CA VAL A 245 -3.23 11.53 -22.98
C VAL A 245 -2.31 10.60 -23.75
N LYS A 246 -2.63 10.29 -25.01
CA LYS A 246 -1.77 9.43 -25.85
C LYS A 246 -0.40 10.05 -26.06
N SER A 247 -0.34 11.36 -26.37
CA SER A 247 0.91 12.10 -26.54
C SER A 247 1.74 12.12 -25.26
N ALA A 248 1.11 12.41 -24.10
CA ALA A 248 1.79 12.42 -22.81
C ALA A 248 2.38 11.05 -22.44
N LYS A 249 1.63 9.96 -22.68
CA LYS A 249 2.13 8.59 -22.54
C LYS A 249 3.34 8.34 -23.45
N HIS A 250 3.22 8.65 -24.73
CA HIS A 250 4.29 8.45 -25.71
C HIS A 250 5.56 9.19 -25.28
N MET A 251 5.48 10.50 -25.05
CA MET A 251 6.62 11.31 -24.64
C MET A 251 7.28 10.79 -23.36
N PHE A 252 6.48 10.38 -22.37
CA PHE A 252 7.02 9.82 -21.14
C PHE A 252 7.78 8.52 -21.37
N PHE A 253 7.18 7.56 -22.08
CA PHE A 253 7.82 6.27 -22.33
C PHE A 253 9.01 6.39 -23.28
N ASP A 254 8.95 7.25 -24.30
CA ASP A 254 10.06 7.55 -25.20
C ASP A 254 11.25 8.16 -24.43
N ALA A 255 10.98 9.06 -23.48
CA ALA A 255 12.01 9.61 -22.61
C ALA A 255 12.64 8.54 -21.70
N GLN A 256 11.85 7.59 -21.18
CA GLN A 256 12.39 6.47 -20.40
C GLN A 256 13.23 5.53 -21.27
N ILE A 257 12.75 5.18 -22.47
CA ILE A 257 13.48 4.36 -23.43
C ILE A 257 14.82 5.02 -23.79
N THR A 258 14.80 6.32 -24.12
CA THR A 258 16.01 7.09 -24.44
C THR A 258 16.97 7.13 -23.26
N LYS A 259 16.47 7.41 -22.06
CA LYS A 259 17.28 7.42 -20.83
C LYS A 259 17.96 6.07 -20.60
N ILE A 260 17.26 4.95 -20.78
CA ILE A 260 17.79 3.60 -20.56
C ILE A 260 18.79 3.23 -21.65
N ALA A 261 18.45 3.48 -22.91
CA ALA A 261 19.30 3.20 -24.06
C ALA A 261 20.62 4.00 -24.03
N VAL A 262 20.56 5.29 -23.66
CA VAL A 262 21.73 6.18 -23.69
C VAL A 262 22.53 6.13 -22.40
N LYS A 263 21.88 6.15 -21.22
CA LYS A 263 22.57 6.27 -19.91
C LYS A 263 22.82 4.94 -19.20
N SER A 264 21.89 3.98 -19.29
CA SER A 264 22.04 2.68 -18.59
C SER A 264 22.80 1.64 -19.43
N LYS A 265 22.74 1.74 -20.77
CA LYS A 265 23.23 0.72 -21.75
C LYS A 265 22.70 -0.71 -21.50
N ARG A 266 21.70 -0.85 -20.63
CA ARG A 266 21.06 -2.12 -20.25
C ARG A 266 19.60 -2.08 -20.70
N LEU A 267 19.41 -2.23 -22.01
CA LEU A 267 18.07 -2.41 -22.61
C LEU A 267 17.26 -3.51 -21.90
N TRP A 268 17.96 -4.53 -21.37
CA TRP A 268 17.39 -5.65 -20.62
C TRP A 268 16.70 -5.26 -19.30
N ASP A 269 16.97 -4.08 -18.74
CA ASP A 269 16.26 -3.59 -17.53
C ASP A 269 14.76 -3.34 -17.80
N LEU A 270 14.37 -3.10 -19.06
CA LEU A 270 12.97 -3.01 -19.51
C LEU A 270 12.27 -4.38 -19.58
N MET A 271 13.04 -5.47 -19.70
CA MET A 271 12.51 -6.83 -19.89
C MET A 271 12.25 -7.60 -18.59
N ASN A 272 12.60 -7.05 -17.43
CA ASN A 272 12.29 -7.63 -16.12
C ASN A 272 10.77 -7.83 -15.88
N TRP A 273 9.92 -7.21 -16.71
CA TRP A 273 8.46 -7.34 -16.64
C TRP A 273 7.91 -8.58 -17.36
N VAL A 274 8.70 -9.22 -18.24
CA VAL A 274 8.23 -10.31 -19.14
C VAL A 274 8.92 -11.64 -18.85
N GLN A 275 10.08 -11.63 -18.20
CA GLN A 275 10.79 -12.87 -17.90
C GLN A 275 10.14 -13.62 -16.73
N GLN A 276 9.94 -14.93 -16.89
CA GLN A 276 9.79 -15.82 -15.74
C GLN A 276 10.99 -15.58 -14.82
N HIS A 277 10.73 -15.29 -13.54
CA HIS A 277 11.78 -15.25 -12.53
C HIS A 277 12.53 -16.59 -12.55
N LYS A 278 13.69 -16.62 -13.22
CA LYS A 278 14.59 -17.75 -13.13
C LYS A 278 15.16 -17.71 -11.73
N LEU A 279 14.91 -18.78 -10.96
CA LEU A 279 15.65 -18.98 -9.72
C LEU A 279 17.14 -18.90 -10.08
N PRO A 280 17.98 -18.26 -9.24
CA PRO A 280 19.41 -18.33 -9.44
C PRO A 280 19.79 -19.82 -9.58
N PRO A 281 20.72 -20.17 -10.49
CA PRO A 281 21.18 -21.53 -10.60
C PRO A 281 21.66 -21.97 -9.21
N CYS A 282 20.89 -22.86 -8.58
CA CYS A 282 21.33 -23.51 -7.36
C CYS A 282 22.37 -24.54 -7.82
N GLU A 283 23.65 -24.23 -7.59
CA GLU A 283 24.65 -25.29 -7.58
C GLU A 283 24.24 -26.28 -6.49
N ALA A 284 24.12 -27.56 -6.84
CA ALA A 284 23.87 -28.60 -5.86
C ALA A 284 25.00 -28.54 -4.83
N ILE A 285 24.66 -28.54 -3.54
CA ILE A 285 25.67 -28.59 -2.47
C ILE A 285 26.49 -29.86 -2.68
N GLN A 286 27.79 -29.69 -2.94
CA GLN A 286 28.72 -30.80 -3.12
C GLN A 286 29.48 -31.05 -1.83
N TYR A 287 29.58 -32.31 -1.44
CA TYR A 287 30.44 -32.75 -0.35
C TYR A 287 31.45 -33.75 -0.90
N GLN A 288 32.75 -33.47 -0.71
CA GLN A 288 33.85 -34.31 -1.23
C GLN A 288 33.75 -34.59 -2.75
N GLY A 289 33.27 -33.62 -3.54
CA GLY A 289 33.14 -33.72 -4.99
C GLY A 289 31.94 -34.51 -5.49
N GLN A 290 31.06 -34.98 -4.60
CA GLN A 290 29.78 -35.61 -4.96
C GLN A 290 28.61 -34.67 -4.66
N PRO A 291 27.65 -34.49 -5.57
CA PRO A 291 26.47 -33.68 -5.33
C PRO A 291 25.51 -34.36 -4.35
N CYS A 292 25.08 -33.62 -3.33
CA CYS A 292 24.11 -34.09 -2.34
C CYS A 292 22.68 -33.85 -2.85
N HIS A 293 21.98 -34.93 -3.16
CA HIS A 293 20.60 -34.88 -3.69
C HIS A 293 19.52 -35.20 -2.66
N GLU A 294 19.88 -35.78 -1.51
CA GLU A 294 18.95 -36.15 -0.43
C GLU A 294 18.97 -35.14 0.71
N MET A 295 17.79 -34.86 1.30
CA MET A 295 17.62 -33.86 2.35
C MET A 295 18.39 -34.19 3.64
N SER A 296 18.46 -35.48 4.01
CA SER A 296 19.24 -35.97 5.16
C SER A 296 20.73 -35.72 4.96
N ALA A 297 21.27 -36.14 3.80
CA ALA A 297 22.66 -35.90 3.45
C ALA A 297 23.00 -34.40 3.41
N LEU A 298 22.09 -33.56 2.88
CA LEU A 298 22.27 -32.11 2.84
C LEU A 298 22.30 -31.50 4.25
N TRP A 299 21.46 -31.99 5.16
CA TRP A 299 21.46 -31.60 6.57
C TRP A 299 22.78 -31.98 7.25
N ASP A 300 23.24 -33.23 7.08
CA ASP A 300 24.47 -33.70 7.71
C ASP A 300 25.70 -32.96 7.20
N VAL A 301 25.75 -32.65 5.90
CA VAL A 301 26.82 -31.84 5.28
C VAL A 301 26.82 -30.41 5.81
N LEU A 302 25.66 -29.76 5.87
CA LEU A 302 25.57 -28.40 6.41
C LEU A 302 25.86 -28.37 7.91
N HIS A 303 25.31 -29.33 8.65
CA HIS A 303 25.49 -29.43 10.10
C HIS A 303 26.96 -29.68 10.45
N SER A 304 27.61 -30.63 9.78
CA SER A 304 29.03 -30.90 9.98
C SER A 304 29.90 -29.71 9.57
N THR A 305 29.62 -29.04 8.45
CA THR A 305 30.42 -27.90 7.97
C THR A 305 30.34 -26.69 8.90
N TYR A 306 29.11 -26.26 9.25
CA TYR A 306 28.90 -25.04 10.05
C TYR A 306 28.99 -25.26 11.55
N ASN A 307 28.81 -26.50 12.01
CA ASN A 307 28.87 -26.86 13.42
C ASN A 307 29.95 -27.91 13.69
N THR A 308 31.08 -27.87 12.96
CA THR A 308 32.28 -28.72 13.19
C THR A 308 32.78 -28.67 14.64
N ALA A 309 32.49 -27.56 15.34
CA ALA A 309 32.82 -27.33 16.74
C ALA A 309 31.69 -27.69 17.73
N SER A 310 30.54 -28.16 17.24
CA SER A 310 29.43 -28.62 18.10
C SER A 310 29.92 -29.73 19.02
N GLY A 311 29.70 -29.56 20.33
CA GLY A 311 30.10 -30.54 21.35
C GLY A 311 31.60 -30.55 21.69
N ARG A 312 32.45 -29.71 21.08
CA ARG A 312 33.81 -29.51 21.59
C ARG A 312 33.72 -28.69 22.87
N ALA A 313 34.26 -29.21 23.96
CA ALA A 313 34.46 -28.42 25.17
C ALA A 313 35.40 -27.26 24.79
N CYS A 314 34.89 -26.03 24.84
CA CYS A 314 35.72 -24.86 24.64
C CYS A 314 36.43 -24.60 25.98
N ASP A 315 37.75 -24.73 25.98
CA ASP A 315 38.54 -24.44 27.16
C ASP A 315 38.61 -22.92 27.38
N MET A 316 37.74 -22.43 28.28
CA MET A 316 37.66 -21.02 28.64
C MET A 316 38.84 -20.58 29.50
N THR A 317 39.67 -21.49 30.03
CA THR A 317 40.86 -21.14 30.82
C THR A 317 41.92 -20.41 29.99
N VAL A 318 41.82 -20.49 28.64
CA VAL A 318 42.63 -19.65 27.75
C VAL A 318 42.40 -18.16 27.99
N LEU A 319 41.20 -17.76 28.43
CA LEU A 319 40.89 -16.37 28.76
C LEU A 319 41.59 -15.91 30.04
N ASP A 320 41.83 -16.82 30.99
CA ASP A 320 42.54 -16.52 32.25
C ASP A 320 44.04 -16.26 32.01
N SER A 321 44.58 -16.77 30.89
CA SER A 321 45.97 -16.55 30.47
C SER A 321 46.17 -15.31 29.58
N LEU A 322 45.07 -14.68 29.14
CA LEU A 322 45.16 -13.45 28.38
C LEU A 322 45.55 -12.29 29.31
N PRO A 323 46.55 -11.47 28.95
CA PRO A 323 46.87 -10.30 29.74
C PRO A 323 45.69 -9.33 29.73
N ASP A 324 45.35 -8.79 30.90
CA ASP A 324 44.37 -7.71 31.00
C ASP A 324 44.82 -6.53 30.14
N THR A 325 44.10 -6.30 29.04
CA THR A 325 44.33 -5.12 28.23
C THR A 325 43.90 -3.88 29.01
N PRO A 326 44.67 -2.78 28.96
CA PRO A 326 44.29 -1.55 29.65
C PRO A 326 42.89 -1.11 29.21
N VAL A 327 42.08 -0.68 30.18
CA VAL A 327 40.74 -0.14 29.91
C VAL A 327 40.89 1.05 28.96
N ARG A 328 40.47 0.87 27.71
CA ARG A 328 40.45 1.96 26.74
C ARG A 328 39.35 2.93 27.11
N GLY A 329 39.73 4.20 27.28
CA GLY A 329 38.76 5.29 27.39
C GLY A 329 37.93 5.38 26.10
N TRP A 330 36.66 5.73 26.24
CA TRP A 330 35.80 5.96 25.11
C TRP A 330 36.06 7.36 24.54
N ALA A 331 36.63 7.45 23.34
CA ALA A 331 36.81 8.72 22.64
C ALA A 331 35.45 9.29 22.21
N PRO A 332 35.22 10.61 22.32
CA PRO A 332 33.96 11.21 21.87
C PRO A 332 33.79 11.03 20.36
N PHE A 333 32.55 10.81 19.93
CA PHE A 333 32.16 10.80 18.53
C PHE A 333 32.60 12.07 17.83
N SER A 334 33.31 11.87 16.73
CA SER A 334 33.85 12.91 15.86
C SER A 334 32.89 13.26 14.73
N LEU A 335 33.09 14.45 14.15
CA LEU A 335 32.40 14.86 12.93
C LEU A 335 32.67 13.89 11.77
N GLN A 336 33.87 13.32 11.71
CA GLN A 336 34.25 12.40 10.64
C GLN A 336 33.47 11.08 10.74
N GLU A 337 33.30 10.54 11.94
CA GLU A 337 32.49 9.34 12.17
C GLU A 337 31.02 9.56 11.81
N LEU A 338 30.48 10.74 12.15
CA LEU A 338 29.13 11.12 11.77
C LEU A 338 28.97 11.13 10.25
N ASN A 339 29.87 11.82 9.54
CA ASN A 339 29.84 11.92 8.08
C ASN A 339 30.01 10.56 7.40
N ASN A 340 30.88 9.69 7.92
CA ASN A 340 31.06 8.33 7.42
C ASN A 340 29.81 7.46 7.61
N SER A 341 29.11 7.64 8.73
CA SER A 341 27.86 6.94 9.03
C SER A 341 26.74 7.35 8.05
N PHE A 342 26.64 8.64 7.75
CA PHE A 342 25.68 9.10 6.74
C PHE A 342 26.07 8.68 5.34
N SER A 343 27.34 8.78 4.94
CA SER A 343 27.78 8.46 3.57
C SER A 343 27.57 6.98 3.21
N SER A 344 27.79 6.08 4.17
CA SER A 344 27.57 4.63 4.01
C SER A 344 26.09 4.21 3.96
N SER A 345 25.18 5.05 4.43
CA SER A 345 23.75 4.76 4.47
C SER A 345 23.08 4.90 3.09
N SER A 346 22.21 3.97 2.70
CA SER A 346 21.51 4.02 1.41
C SER A 346 20.31 4.97 1.43
N ASN A 347 20.20 5.84 0.41
CA ASN A 347 19.03 6.72 0.22
C ASN A 347 17.73 5.94 -0.10
N ARG A 348 17.86 4.64 -0.41
CA ARG A 348 16.74 3.77 -0.79
C ARG A 348 16.29 2.85 0.34
N SER A 349 16.93 2.89 1.50
CA SER A 349 16.46 2.11 2.66
C SER A 349 15.08 2.60 3.09
N ALA A 350 14.33 1.70 3.73
CA ALA A 350 13.01 2.03 4.27
C ALA A 350 13.13 3.22 5.24
N PRO A 351 12.24 4.22 5.14
CA PRO A 351 12.21 5.32 6.08
C PRO A 351 11.76 4.83 7.47
N GLY A 352 12.11 5.58 8.51
CA GLY A 352 11.65 5.30 9.88
C GLY A 352 10.12 5.45 10.04
N PRO A 353 9.59 5.18 11.24
CA PRO A 353 8.15 5.32 11.55
C PRO A 353 7.58 6.69 11.19
N GLU A 354 8.37 7.75 11.36
CA GLU A 354 8.04 9.13 10.99
C GLU A 354 8.07 9.40 9.47
N HIS A 355 8.29 8.38 8.63
CA HIS A 355 8.48 8.49 7.18
C HIS A 355 9.69 9.34 6.72
N ILE A 356 10.60 9.66 7.64
CA ILE A 356 11.88 10.34 7.35
C ILE A 356 12.90 9.30 6.87
N GLY A 357 13.50 9.53 5.70
CA GLY A 357 14.51 8.65 5.10
C GLY A 357 15.91 9.24 5.13
N TRP A 358 16.92 8.43 4.81
CA TRP A 358 18.34 8.83 4.77
C TRP A 358 18.62 9.98 3.82
N SER A 359 17.85 10.15 2.75
CA SER A 359 17.97 11.31 1.84
C SER A 359 17.71 12.63 2.57
N HIS A 360 16.72 12.66 3.48
CA HIS A 360 16.39 13.86 4.24
C HIS A 360 17.46 14.14 5.29
N LEU A 361 17.87 13.10 6.04
CA LEU A 361 18.92 13.23 7.06
C LEU A 361 20.26 13.69 6.47
N LYS A 362 20.65 13.17 5.30
CA LYS A 362 21.84 13.63 4.56
C LYS A 362 21.78 15.09 4.14
N SER A 363 20.59 15.62 3.91
CA SER A 363 20.41 17.04 3.60
C SER A 363 20.61 17.90 4.85
N LEU A 364 20.09 17.42 6.00
CA LEU A 364 20.20 18.11 7.29
C LEU A 364 21.62 18.20 7.80
N VAL A 365 22.42 17.13 7.67
CA VAL A 365 23.81 17.12 8.15
C VAL A 365 24.78 17.93 7.29
N LYS A 366 24.31 18.60 6.23
CA LYS A 366 25.07 19.65 5.57
C LYS A 366 25.09 20.95 6.37
N ASP A 367 24.11 21.13 7.25
CA ASP A 367 24.02 22.28 8.15
C ASP A 367 24.87 22.06 9.40
N THR A 368 25.76 23.01 9.68
CA THR A 368 26.71 22.94 10.80
C THR A 368 26.01 22.94 12.16
N HIS A 369 24.87 23.62 12.29
CA HIS A 369 24.12 23.67 13.55
C HIS A 369 23.48 22.33 13.86
N CYS A 370 22.81 21.71 12.89
CA CYS A 370 22.25 20.35 13.02
C CYS A 370 23.31 19.34 13.48
N VAL A 371 24.47 19.36 12.82
CA VAL A 371 25.61 18.50 13.14
C VAL A 371 26.07 18.68 14.58
N ARG A 372 26.19 19.92 15.05
CA ARG A 372 26.62 20.21 16.43
C ARG A 372 25.62 19.70 17.46
N VAL A 373 24.32 19.85 17.20
CA VAL A 373 23.26 19.35 18.09
C VAL A 373 23.31 17.83 18.20
N LEU A 374 23.39 17.12 17.06
CA LEU A 374 23.44 15.66 17.02
C LEU A 374 24.72 15.10 17.69
N LEU A 375 25.88 15.70 17.42
CA LEU A 375 27.13 15.31 18.07
C LEU A 375 27.13 15.60 19.57
N SER A 376 26.56 16.72 20.00
CA SER A 376 26.43 17.06 21.42
C SER A 376 25.61 15.99 22.15
N LEU A 377 24.46 15.61 21.57
CA LEU A 377 23.59 14.58 22.14
C LEU A 377 24.27 13.21 22.17
N ALA A 378 24.87 12.76 21.06
CA ALA A 378 25.56 11.46 21.00
C ALA A 378 26.70 11.37 22.03
N ASN A 379 27.49 12.44 22.15
CA ASN A 379 28.57 12.52 23.14
C ASN A 379 28.05 12.62 24.57
N ALA A 380 26.87 13.21 24.79
CA ALA A 380 26.22 13.20 26.10
C ALA A 380 25.73 11.80 26.49
N CYS A 381 25.09 11.07 25.57
CA CYS A 381 24.70 9.66 25.77
C CYS A 381 25.91 8.83 26.20
N GLN A 382 27.04 9.00 25.51
CA GLN A 382 28.28 8.29 25.80
C GLN A 382 28.87 8.65 27.17
N ARG A 383 28.88 9.94 27.56
CA ARG A 383 29.37 10.37 28.88
C ARG A 383 28.52 9.85 30.03
N VAL A 384 27.19 9.86 29.86
CA VAL A 384 26.24 9.37 30.88
C VAL A 384 26.16 7.84 30.89
N GLY A 385 26.54 7.18 29.80
CA GLY A 385 26.41 5.73 29.64
C GLY A 385 24.95 5.30 29.41
N HIS A 386 24.08 6.23 29.00
CA HIS A 386 22.66 5.98 28.78
C HIS A 386 22.25 6.39 27.37
N TRP A 387 21.54 5.49 26.70
CA TRP A 387 20.90 5.77 25.41
C TRP A 387 19.40 5.95 25.60
N PRO A 388 18.81 7.07 25.14
CA PRO A 388 17.39 7.38 25.25
C PRO A 388 16.46 6.26 24.79
N ALA A 389 15.30 6.13 25.43
CA ALA A 389 14.28 5.16 25.04
C ALA A 389 13.83 5.36 23.58
N THR A 390 13.70 6.61 23.14
CA THR A 390 13.30 6.99 21.77
C THR A 390 14.24 6.47 20.68
N PHE A 391 15.51 6.16 21.01
CA PHE A 391 16.46 5.57 20.05
C PHE A 391 16.39 4.05 19.98
N LYS A 392 15.71 3.41 20.95
CA LYS A 392 15.59 1.96 21.07
C LYS A 392 14.32 1.41 20.42
N GLU A 393 13.50 2.28 19.84
CA GLU A 393 12.30 1.89 19.11
C GLU A 393 12.63 1.46 17.67
N SER A 394 12.09 0.32 17.27
CA SER A 394 12.20 -0.18 15.89
C SER A 394 10.87 -0.78 15.44
N LEU A 395 10.54 -0.57 14.17
CA LEU A 395 9.35 -1.15 13.55
C LEU A 395 9.80 -2.33 12.68
N LEU A 396 9.40 -3.53 13.06
CA LEU A 396 9.68 -4.73 12.28
C LEU A 396 8.48 -5.03 11.37
N VAL A 397 8.69 -4.92 10.05
CA VAL A 397 7.68 -5.36 9.07
C VAL A 397 8.00 -6.79 8.67
N ILE A 398 7.13 -7.72 9.06
CA ILE A 398 7.25 -9.14 8.71
C ILE A 398 6.64 -9.34 7.32
N MET A 399 7.47 -9.70 6.33
CA MET A 399 7.00 -10.01 4.98
C MET A 399 6.99 -11.53 4.75
N PRO A 400 5.87 -12.11 4.26
CA PRO A 400 5.81 -13.52 3.93
C PRO A 400 6.66 -13.84 2.70
N LYS A 401 7.32 -15.01 2.69
CA LYS A 401 8.06 -15.47 1.52
C LYS A 401 7.10 -15.73 0.34
N PRO A 402 7.44 -15.33 -0.90
CA PRO A 402 6.60 -15.59 -2.06
C PRO A 402 6.27 -17.09 -2.21
N ARG A 403 5.01 -17.40 -2.54
CA ARG A 403 4.48 -18.76 -2.85
C ARG A 403 4.49 -19.78 -1.70
N LYS A 404 4.74 -19.39 -0.44
CA LYS A 404 4.56 -20.30 0.70
C LYS A 404 3.27 -19.97 1.45
N ARG A 405 2.44 -20.99 1.69
CA ARG A 405 1.12 -20.88 2.35
C ARG A 405 1.21 -20.72 3.89
N SER A 406 2.38 -20.98 4.49
CA SER A 406 2.56 -20.95 5.95
C SER A 406 3.44 -19.78 6.40
N TYR A 407 3.04 -19.13 7.49
CA TYR A 407 3.77 -18.06 8.18
C TYR A 407 4.94 -18.59 9.02
N SER A 408 5.11 -19.90 9.20
CA SER A 408 6.21 -20.46 10.00
C SER A 408 7.63 -20.21 9.46
N ILE A 409 7.81 -19.50 8.33
CA ILE A 409 9.10 -19.21 7.71
C ILE A 409 9.11 -17.75 7.22
N TYR A 410 9.79 -16.85 7.94
CA TYR A 410 9.82 -15.41 7.64
C TYR A 410 11.13 -14.93 6.99
N TYR A 411 11.10 -13.73 6.38
CA TYR A 411 12.24 -12.82 6.27
C TYR A 411 11.92 -11.60 7.14
N SER A 412 12.86 -11.17 8.00
CA SER A 412 12.77 -9.90 8.71
C SER A 412 13.47 -8.80 7.91
N VAL A 413 12.85 -7.63 7.83
CA VAL A 413 13.51 -6.39 7.41
C VAL A 413 13.46 -5.43 8.60
N HIS A 414 14.64 -5.00 9.06
CA HIS A 414 14.76 -4.07 10.17
C HIS A 414 14.55 -2.63 9.70
N VAL A 415 13.62 -1.91 10.33
CA VAL A 415 13.48 -0.46 10.20
C VAL A 415 13.77 0.15 11.57
N SER A 416 15.00 0.62 11.76
CA SER A 416 15.45 1.29 12.98
C SER A 416 15.54 2.79 12.77
N SER A 417 15.35 3.57 13.84
CA SER A 417 15.87 4.94 13.92
C SER A 417 17.41 4.91 13.78
N PRO A 418 18.09 6.01 13.40
CA PRO A 418 19.50 6.00 13.06
C PRO A 418 20.39 5.90 14.31
N SER A 419 20.39 4.76 14.97
CA SER A 419 21.41 4.34 15.95
C SER A 419 21.08 2.94 16.48
N ALA A 420 21.64 1.91 15.84
CA ALA A 420 22.17 0.69 16.47
C ALA A 420 22.15 -0.48 15.46
N ASN A 421 23.34 -0.95 15.09
CA ASN A 421 23.52 -2.26 14.49
C ASN A 421 23.41 -3.32 15.62
N TYR A 422 22.32 -4.07 15.68
CA TYR A 422 22.25 -5.30 16.47
C TYR A 422 22.13 -6.51 15.55
N LYS A 423 23.09 -7.44 15.69
CA LYS A 423 23.07 -8.76 15.06
C LYS A 423 22.00 -9.63 15.73
N ASN A 424 21.30 -10.39 14.88
CA ASN A 424 20.30 -11.42 15.19
C ASN A 424 20.45 -12.11 16.55
N GLN A 425 19.41 -12.02 17.38
CA GLN A 425 19.07 -13.05 18.36
C GLN A 425 17.70 -13.64 18.01
N GLN A 426 17.65 -14.97 17.96
CA GLN A 426 16.43 -15.74 17.80
C GLN A 426 15.53 -15.54 19.02
N VAL A 427 14.25 -15.25 18.79
CA VAL A 427 13.19 -15.29 19.82
C VAL A 427 12.25 -16.46 19.50
N PRO A 428 11.81 -17.26 20.50
CA PRO A 428 11.05 -18.50 20.28
C PRO A 428 9.59 -18.25 19.88
N ASN A 429 9.03 -19.28 19.23
CA ASN A 429 7.66 -19.42 18.76
C ASN A 429 6.58 -18.96 19.76
N GLY A 430 5.70 -18.07 19.29
CA GLY A 430 4.43 -17.72 19.92
C GLY A 430 3.47 -17.16 18.87
N GLY A 431 2.27 -17.71 18.79
CA GLY A 431 1.36 -17.58 17.64
C GLY A 431 0.87 -16.15 17.35
N GLY A 432 0.53 -15.90 16.09
CA GLY A 432 -0.11 -14.65 15.68
C GLY A 432 -0.25 -14.47 14.17
N TRP A 433 -1.46 -14.70 13.70
CA TRP A 433 -2.27 -13.99 12.69
C TRP A 433 -1.69 -13.54 11.33
N LEU A 434 -2.51 -13.81 10.31
CA LEU A 434 -2.24 -13.81 8.88
C LEU A 434 -3.01 -12.67 8.21
N TYR A 435 -2.39 -11.97 7.26
CA TYR A 435 -3.11 -11.07 6.36
C TYR A 435 -2.47 -11.03 4.97
N VAL A 436 -3.25 -11.38 3.94
CA VAL A 436 -2.85 -11.52 2.53
C VAL A 436 -3.63 -10.50 1.69
N SER A 437 -2.92 -9.74 0.85
CA SER A 437 -3.51 -8.86 -0.17
C SER A 437 -3.12 -9.36 -1.57
N THR A 438 -4.11 -9.59 -2.42
CA THR A 438 -3.95 -9.79 -3.86
C THR A 438 -5.05 -9.03 -4.61
N LYS A 439 -4.65 -8.26 -5.63
CA LYS A 439 -5.55 -7.73 -6.66
C LYS A 439 -5.09 -8.29 -8.01
N LEU A 440 -5.98 -9.05 -8.65
CA LEU A 440 -5.86 -9.52 -10.03
C LEU A 440 -6.53 -8.50 -10.96
N ASP A 441 -5.89 -8.22 -12.08
CA ASP A 441 -6.38 -7.35 -13.16
C ASP A 441 -6.95 -8.25 -14.27
N ILE A 442 -8.21 -8.03 -14.65
CA ILE A 442 -8.89 -8.78 -15.73
C ILE A 442 -9.06 -7.81 -16.89
N SER A 443 -8.11 -7.83 -17.82
CA SER A 443 -8.32 -7.38 -19.19
C SER A 443 -7.48 -8.23 -20.14
N GLY A 444 -8.13 -9.07 -20.95
CA GLY A 444 -7.45 -9.91 -21.95
C GLY A 444 -8.40 -10.93 -22.57
N ARG A 445 -8.64 -10.77 -23.88
CA ARG A 445 -9.55 -11.54 -24.73
C ARG A 445 -9.38 -13.06 -24.61
N LEU A 446 -10.51 -13.76 -24.64
CA LEU A 446 -10.63 -15.17 -24.99
C LEU A 446 -10.15 -15.41 -26.43
N GLU A 447 -9.03 -16.10 -26.59
CA GLU A 447 -8.71 -16.83 -27.83
C GLU A 447 -8.62 -18.33 -27.53
N LYS A 448 -9.33 -19.10 -28.35
CA LYS A 448 -9.52 -20.55 -28.27
C LYS A 448 -8.17 -21.29 -28.35
N GLN A 449 -7.87 -22.16 -27.38
CA GLN A 449 -6.88 -23.22 -27.57
C GLN A 449 -7.55 -24.44 -28.21
N GLN A 450 -7.22 -24.67 -29.48
CA GLN A 450 -7.35 -25.98 -30.13
C GLN A 450 -6.33 -26.94 -29.52
N ALA A 451 -6.80 -28.14 -29.20
CA ALA A 451 -6.03 -29.28 -28.74
C ALA A 451 -5.01 -29.73 -29.79
N TRP A 452 -3.80 -30.10 -29.34
CA TRP A 452 -3.00 -31.15 -29.98
C TRP A 452 -2.26 -31.94 -28.90
N ASN A 453 -2.51 -33.26 -28.92
CA ASN A 453 -1.74 -34.28 -28.23
C ASN A 453 -0.37 -34.42 -28.90
N MET A 454 0.69 -34.36 -28.08
CA MET A 454 1.96 -35.12 -28.07
C MET A 454 3.09 -34.26 -27.51
#